data_AF-A0A2M7YWK6-F1
#
_entry.id   AF-A0A2M7YWK6-F1
#
_cell.length_a   1.000
_cell.length_b   1.000
_cell.length_c   1.000
_cell.angle_alpha   90.00
_cell.angle_beta   90.00
_cell.angle_gamma   90.00
#
_symmetry.space_group_name_H-M   'P 1'
#
loop_
_entity.id
_entity.type
_entity.pdbx_description
1 polymer ?
#
loop_
_entity_poly.entity_id
_entity_poly.type
_entity_poly.pdbx_seq_one_letter_code
_entity_poly.pdbx_strand_id
1 'polypeptide(L)'
;PVGGESGVASVSNLQAGAGSPWYLMDTRRPLKPLIYQLREDYSFQAMTSVDDEAVFSRDEFRYGVKARSNVGYGFWQMAFGSKATLDQTNFDAAFAAMGGFKGDNGQPLGIKPNLLVVGMTNRSAANKVIKAQQINGGDSNPNYDAVEVVVVPWLP
;
A
#
# COMPACT_ATOMS: atom_id res chain seq x y z
N PRO A 1 -2.34 18.93 -5.86
CA PRO A 1 -1.77 20.27 -6.14
C PRO A 1 -1.09 20.78 -4.87
N VAL A 2 -0.01 21.53 -5.00
CA VAL A 2 0.66 22.24 -3.89
C VAL A 2 0.80 23.70 -4.28
N GLY A 3 0.67 24.61 -3.32
CA GLY A 3 0.81 26.04 -3.56
C GLY A 3 -0.06 26.90 -2.65
N GLY A 4 0.49 28.06 -2.28
CA GLY A 4 -0.21 29.13 -1.58
C GLY A 4 -0.60 30.28 -2.52
N GLU A 5 -0.70 31.50 -1.98
CA GLU A 5 -1.12 32.71 -2.72
C GLU A 5 -0.25 33.05 -3.95
N SER A 6 0.97 32.51 -4.02
CA SER A 6 1.93 32.71 -5.12
C SER A 6 1.73 31.78 -6.33
N GLY A 7 0.72 30.90 -6.32
CA GLY A 7 0.35 30.04 -7.46
C GLY A 7 0.30 28.55 -7.13
N VAL A 8 -0.55 27.82 -7.86
CA VAL A 8 -0.81 26.38 -7.65
C VAL A 8 -0.06 25.55 -8.68
N ALA A 9 0.74 24.59 -8.21
CA ALA A 9 1.43 23.60 -9.04
C ALA A 9 0.79 22.21 -8.92
N SER A 10 0.62 21.53 -10.05
CA SER A 10 0.22 20.12 -10.08
C SER A 10 1.43 19.24 -9.82
N VAL A 11 1.31 18.33 -8.84
CA VAL A 11 2.36 17.36 -8.51
C VAL A 11 1.78 15.97 -8.69
N SER A 12 2.59 15.07 -9.27
CA SER A 12 2.22 13.67 -9.49
C SER A 12 2.83 12.78 -8.42
N ASN A 13 2.06 11.80 -7.96
CA ASN A 13 2.52 10.67 -7.16
C ASN A 13 2.42 9.34 -7.93
N LEU A 14 2.43 9.41 -9.27
CA LEU A 14 2.37 8.26 -10.16
C LEU A 14 3.53 8.31 -11.15
N GLN A 15 4.24 7.19 -11.28
CA GLN A 15 5.10 6.91 -12.43
C GLN A 15 4.34 6.06 -13.45
N ALA A 16 4.23 6.57 -14.67
CA ALA A 16 3.55 5.88 -15.76
C ALA A 16 4.35 4.66 -16.25
N GLY A 17 3.64 3.70 -16.84
CA GLY A 17 4.22 2.48 -17.41
C GLY A 17 3.12 1.47 -17.77
N ALA A 18 3.53 0.34 -18.32
CA ALA A 18 2.62 -0.72 -18.80
C ALA A 18 2.68 -2.02 -17.95
N GLY A 19 3.53 -2.07 -16.92
CA GLY A 19 3.68 -3.24 -16.06
C GLY A 19 2.62 -3.33 -14.97
N SER A 20 2.61 -4.47 -14.25
CA SER A 20 1.81 -4.64 -13.04
C SER A 20 2.19 -3.56 -12.02
N PRO A 21 1.21 -2.91 -11.37
CA PRO A 21 1.47 -1.81 -10.48
C PRO A 21 2.21 -2.25 -9.22
N TRP A 22 3.02 -1.35 -8.69
CA TRP A 22 3.63 -1.45 -7.37
C TRP A 22 3.52 -0.11 -6.66
N TYR A 23 3.48 -0.15 -5.33
CA TYR A 23 3.20 1.02 -4.52
C TYR A 23 4.25 1.17 -3.42
N LEU A 24 4.79 2.36 -3.31
CA LEU A 24 5.74 2.74 -2.27
C LEU A 24 5.01 3.67 -1.28
N MET A 25 5.09 3.37 0.00
CA MET A 25 4.33 4.06 1.04
C MET A 25 5.21 4.44 2.24
N ASP A 26 4.89 5.56 2.88
CA ASP A 26 5.39 5.93 4.20
C ASP A 26 4.28 5.73 5.24
N THR A 27 4.45 4.73 6.10
CA THR A 27 3.51 4.36 7.18
C THR A 27 4.07 4.64 8.57
N ARG A 28 5.22 5.33 8.68
CA ARG A 28 5.85 5.65 9.97
C ARG A 28 5.15 6.80 10.70
N ARG A 29 4.39 7.61 9.97
CA ARG A 29 3.72 8.81 10.50
C ARG A 29 2.38 8.45 11.16
N PRO A 30 1.90 9.29 12.11
CA PRO A 30 0.61 9.06 12.77
C PRO A 30 -0.56 8.96 11.80
N LEU A 31 -0.57 9.80 10.76
CA LEU A 31 -1.51 9.68 9.66
C LEU A 31 -0.93 8.74 8.60
N LYS A 32 -1.64 7.66 8.31
CA LYS A 32 -1.25 6.67 7.29
C LYS A 32 -1.82 7.04 5.92
N PRO A 33 -1.18 6.61 4.82
CA PRO A 33 -1.69 6.84 3.46
C PRO A 33 -3.01 6.11 3.19
N LEU A 34 -3.23 4.96 3.83
CA LEU A 34 -4.50 4.24 3.84
C LEU A 34 -4.98 4.09 5.29
N ILE A 35 -6.23 4.48 5.53
CA ILE A 35 -6.81 4.50 6.87
C ILE A 35 -8.02 3.58 6.85
N TYR A 36 -7.91 2.47 7.58
CA TYR A 36 -9.04 1.59 7.80
C TYR A 36 -9.81 2.03 9.05
N GLN A 37 -11.10 2.30 8.88
CA GLN A 37 -11.98 2.76 9.95
C GLN A 37 -13.02 1.68 10.25
N LEU A 38 -12.94 1.08 11.43
CA LEU A 38 -13.95 0.17 11.97
C LEU A 38 -15.00 0.98 12.73
N ARG A 39 -16.27 0.87 12.34
CA ARG A 39 -17.41 1.47 13.05
C ARG A 39 -18.12 0.46 13.94
N GLU A 40 -18.28 -0.76 13.45
CA GLU A 40 -18.76 -1.91 14.21
C GLU A 40 -17.81 -3.07 13.89
N ASP A 41 -17.21 -3.66 14.92
CA ASP A 41 -16.25 -4.76 14.78
C ASP A 41 -16.95 -6.05 14.29
N TYR A 42 -16.15 -7.02 13.86
CA TYR A 42 -16.62 -8.27 13.30
C TYR A 42 -17.28 -9.14 14.37
N SER A 43 -18.61 -9.13 14.40
CA SER A 43 -19.40 -10.01 15.26
C SER A 43 -19.86 -11.24 14.47
N PHE A 44 -19.30 -12.40 14.80
CA PHE A 44 -19.77 -13.68 14.28
C PHE A 44 -21.03 -14.10 15.01
N GLN A 45 -22.08 -14.39 14.26
CA GLN A 45 -23.35 -14.89 14.77
C GLN A 45 -23.62 -16.26 14.15
N ALA A 46 -23.83 -17.24 15.01
CA ALA A 46 -24.16 -18.60 14.61
C ALA A 46 -25.56 -18.94 15.12
N MET A 47 -26.44 -19.32 14.21
CA MET A 47 -27.77 -19.86 14.51
C MET A 47 -27.72 -21.36 14.25
N THR A 48 -27.24 -22.09 15.26
CA THR A 48 -27.00 -23.54 15.21
C THR A 48 -27.95 -24.33 16.11
N SER A 49 -29.04 -23.71 16.56
CA SER A 49 -30.03 -24.40 17.39
C SER A 49 -30.83 -25.37 16.52
N VAL A 50 -31.01 -26.60 17.00
CA VAL A 50 -31.89 -27.59 16.37
C VAL A 50 -33.37 -27.19 16.38
N ASP A 51 -33.75 -26.28 17.27
CA ASP A 51 -35.12 -25.76 17.40
C ASP A 51 -35.40 -24.54 16.49
N ASP A 52 -34.45 -24.16 15.62
CA ASP A 52 -34.63 -23.05 14.68
C ASP A 52 -35.55 -23.46 13.52
N GLU A 53 -36.47 -22.59 13.10
CA GLU A 53 -37.43 -22.84 12.01
C GLU A 53 -36.70 -23.22 10.71
N ALA A 54 -35.55 -22.59 10.44
CA ALA A 54 -34.76 -22.87 9.25
C ALA A 54 -34.15 -24.28 9.29
N VAL A 55 -33.75 -24.76 10.47
CA VAL A 55 -33.23 -26.12 10.63
C VAL A 55 -34.38 -27.12 10.50
N PHE A 56 -35.52 -26.87 11.14
CA PHE A 56 -36.67 -27.76 11.05
C PHE A 56 -37.26 -27.86 9.64
N SER A 57 -37.35 -26.75 8.91
CA SER A 57 -38.02 -26.71 7.60
C SER A 57 -37.09 -26.97 6.42
N ARG A 58 -35.79 -26.67 6.55
CA ARG A 58 -34.82 -26.71 5.43
C ARG A 58 -33.53 -27.48 5.75
N ASP A 59 -33.36 -27.93 7.00
CA ASP A 59 -32.15 -28.63 7.45
C ASP A 59 -30.86 -27.80 7.26
N GLU A 60 -30.96 -26.48 7.47
CA GLU A 60 -29.86 -25.53 7.27
C GLU A 60 -29.49 -24.76 8.55
N PHE A 61 -28.21 -24.81 8.91
CA PHE A 61 -27.63 -23.91 9.93
C PHE A 61 -27.13 -22.62 9.31
N ARG A 62 -27.41 -21.49 9.96
CA ARG A 62 -27.07 -20.16 9.44
C ARG A 62 -25.90 -19.55 10.19
N TYR A 63 -24.97 -19.02 9.43
CA TYR A 63 -23.81 -18.28 9.92
C TYR A 63 -23.77 -16.91 9.27
N GLY A 64 -23.61 -15.87 10.09
CA GLY A 64 -23.55 -14.49 9.64
C GLY A 64 -22.40 -13.76 10.31
N VAL A 65 -21.88 -12.75 9.62
CA VAL A 65 -20.94 -11.79 10.20
C VAL A 65 -21.54 -10.41 10.02
N LYS A 66 -21.76 -9.70 11.12
CA LYS A 66 -22.14 -8.29 11.09
C LYS A 66 -20.91 -7.45 11.40
N ALA A 67 -20.53 -6.62 10.44
CA ALA A 67 -19.45 -5.64 10.58
C ALA A 67 -19.79 -4.39 9.78
N ARG A 68 -19.28 -3.24 10.23
CA ARG A 68 -19.34 -1.98 9.46
C ARG A 68 -17.98 -1.33 9.49
N SER A 69 -17.39 -1.18 8.31
CA SER A 69 -16.09 -0.55 8.16
C SER A 69 -16.06 0.34 6.91
N ASN A 70 -15.05 1.21 6.86
CA ASN A 70 -14.75 2.05 5.72
C ASN A 70 -13.22 2.10 5.51
N VAL A 71 -12.81 2.44 4.29
CA VAL A 71 -11.41 2.73 3.96
C VAL A 71 -11.34 4.14 3.40
N GLY A 72 -10.46 4.96 3.98
CA GLY A 72 -10.17 6.31 3.52
C GLY A 72 -8.73 6.47 3.06
N TYR A 73 -8.51 7.47 2.22
CA TYR A 73 -7.17 7.90 1.82
C TYR A 73 -6.66 8.97 2.79
N GLY A 74 -5.39 8.86 3.17
CA GLY A 74 -4.65 9.90 3.87
C GLY A 74 -4.07 10.92 2.88
N PHE A 75 -2.92 11.51 3.25
CA PHE A 75 -2.26 12.45 2.35
C PHE A 75 -1.62 11.76 1.15
N TRP A 76 -1.76 12.39 -0.02
CA TRP A 76 -1.26 11.87 -1.29
C TRP A 76 0.27 11.78 -1.36
N GLN A 77 1.00 12.64 -0.63
CA GLN A 77 2.47 12.62 -0.63
C GLN A 77 3.04 11.35 0.03
N MET A 78 2.25 10.66 0.86
CA MET A 78 2.68 9.49 1.63
C MET A 78 2.58 8.17 0.86
N ALA A 79 2.05 8.19 -0.36
CA ALA A 79 1.98 7.03 -1.23
C ALA A 79 2.33 7.40 -2.67
N PHE A 80 3.19 6.59 -3.28
CA PHE A 80 3.60 6.70 -4.67
C PHE A 80 3.26 5.40 -5.40
N GLY A 81 2.56 5.50 -6.52
CA GLY A 81 2.27 4.37 -7.40
C GLY A 81 3.20 4.35 -8.60
N SER A 82 3.60 3.18 -9.06
CA SER A 82 4.32 3.04 -10.31
C SER A 82 3.82 1.86 -11.12
N LYS A 83 3.73 2.05 -12.42
CA LYS A 83 3.48 0.99 -13.42
C LYS A 83 4.71 0.72 -14.29
N ALA A 84 5.85 1.34 -13.95
CA ALA A 84 7.12 1.02 -14.60
C ALA A 84 7.62 -0.36 -14.13
N THR A 85 8.56 -0.95 -14.86
CA THR A 85 9.19 -2.21 -14.45
C THR A 85 9.85 -2.04 -13.07
N LEU A 86 9.61 -3.00 -12.17
CA LEU A 86 10.23 -2.97 -10.85
C LEU A 86 11.70 -3.42 -10.94
N ASP A 87 12.59 -2.45 -11.00
CA ASP A 87 14.05 -2.59 -10.99
C ASP A 87 14.69 -1.56 -10.05
N GLN A 88 16.02 -1.63 -9.88
CA GLN A 88 16.75 -0.72 -8.98
C GLN A 88 16.58 0.75 -9.40
N THR A 89 16.71 1.05 -10.69
CA THR A 89 16.62 2.41 -11.22
C THR A 89 15.26 3.05 -10.96
N ASN A 90 14.17 2.33 -11.25
CA ASN A 90 12.82 2.83 -11.05
C ASN A 90 12.45 2.91 -9.56
N PHE A 91 12.94 1.97 -8.74
CA PHE A 91 12.78 2.04 -7.30
C PHE A 91 13.47 3.28 -6.71
N ASP A 92 14.73 3.53 -7.08
CA ASP A 92 15.49 4.69 -6.60
C ASP A 92 14.85 6.01 -7.05
N ALA A 93 14.36 6.06 -8.29
CA ALA A 93 13.63 7.23 -8.80
C ALA A 93 12.34 7.49 -8.01
N ALA A 94 11.56 6.45 -7.70
CA ALA A 94 10.36 6.58 -6.89
C ALA A 94 10.68 6.97 -5.44
N PHE A 95 11.72 6.40 -4.85
CA PHE A 95 12.17 6.71 -3.49
C PHE A 95 12.63 8.18 -3.39
N ALA A 96 13.43 8.64 -4.36
CA ALA A 96 13.86 10.03 -4.46
C ALA A 96 12.68 10.99 -4.70
N ALA A 97 11.71 10.61 -5.54
CA ALA A 97 10.52 11.42 -5.79
C ALA A 97 9.71 11.64 -4.50
N MET A 98 9.50 10.59 -3.70
CA MET A 98 8.82 10.71 -2.42
C MET A 98 9.59 11.57 -1.41
N GLY A 99 10.92 11.39 -1.34
CA GLY A 99 11.78 12.23 -0.49
C GLY A 99 11.84 13.70 -0.93
N GLY A 100 11.62 13.96 -2.21
CA GLY A 100 11.62 15.30 -2.80
C GLY A 100 10.32 16.09 -2.64
N PHE A 101 9.25 15.48 -2.10
CA PHE A 101 7.98 16.19 -1.91
C PHE A 101 8.11 17.36 -0.92
N LYS A 102 7.63 18.52 -1.37
CA LYS A 102 7.63 19.78 -0.62
C LYS A 102 6.20 20.19 -0.27
N GLY A 103 6.05 20.85 0.87
CA GLY A 103 4.79 21.49 1.26
C GLY A 103 4.58 22.81 0.51
N ASP A 104 3.47 23.48 0.80
CA ASP A 104 3.06 24.71 0.09
C ASP A 104 4.06 25.86 0.27
N ASN A 105 4.82 25.86 1.37
CA ASN A 105 5.87 26.85 1.67
C ASN A 105 7.26 26.43 1.13
N GLY A 106 7.34 25.41 0.26
CA GLY A 106 8.59 24.91 -0.29
C GLY A 106 9.48 24.12 0.69
N GLN A 107 9.01 23.92 1.92
CA GLN A 107 9.73 23.13 2.93
C GLN A 107 9.67 21.64 2.62
N PRO A 108 10.79 20.88 2.75
CA PRO A 108 10.78 19.44 2.61
C PRO A 108 9.87 18.80 3.64
N LEU A 109 8.98 17.90 3.21
CA LEU A 109 8.06 17.24 4.12
C LEU A 109 8.73 16.13 4.94
N GLY A 110 9.93 15.68 4.54
CA GLY A 110 10.69 14.62 5.22
C GLY A 110 10.06 13.24 5.10
N ILE A 111 9.36 12.98 3.99
CA ILE A 111 8.69 11.70 3.73
C ILE A 111 9.76 10.68 3.42
N LYS A 112 9.76 9.56 4.15
CA LYS A 112 10.73 8.49 3.95
C LYS A 112 9.98 7.18 3.81
N PRO A 113 9.90 6.63 2.60
CA PRO A 113 9.23 5.37 2.38
C PRO A 113 9.76 4.25 3.28
N ASN A 114 8.87 3.35 3.65
CA ASN A 114 9.20 2.21 4.50
C ASN A 114 8.49 0.92 4.07
N LEU A 115 7.48 1.02 3.20
CA LEU A 115 6.66 -0.11 2.79
C LEU A 115 6.55 -0.15 1.28
N LEU A 116 6.93 -1.28 0.67
CA LEU A 116 6.73 -1.60 -0.73
C LEU A 116 5.62 -2.65 -0.84
N VAL A 117 4.51 -2.27 -1.46
CA VAL A 117 3.35 -3.13 -1.69
C VAL A 117 3.34 -3.58 -3.15
N VAL A 118 3.31 -4.90 -3.38
CA VAL A 118 3.36 -5.50 -4.72
C VAL A 118 2.35 -6.62 -4.88
N GLY A 119 1.91 -6.85 -6.12
CA GLY A 119 1.16 -8.05 -6.50
C GLY A 119 2.03 -9.31 -6.56
N MET A 120 1.40 -10.47 -6.77
CA MET A 120 2.11 -11.76 -6.88
C MET A 120 3.08 -11.79 -8.06
N THR A 121 2.76 -11.10 -9.16
CA THR A 121 3.57 -10.97 -10.37
C THR A 121 4.92 -10.29 -10.10
N ASN A 122 4.90 -9.23 -9.29
CA ASN A 122 6.08 -8.43 -8.93
C ASN A 122 6.85 -8.96 -7.71
N ARG A 123 6.37 -10.01 -7.02
CA ARG A 123 7.01 -10.56 -5.82
C ARG A 123 8.49 -10.90 -6.01
N SER A 124 8.82 -11.58 -7.11
CA SER A 124 10.20 -12.01 -7.38
C SER A 124 11.11 -10.80 -7.61
N ALA A 125 10.66 -9.84 -8.41
CA ALA A 125 11.36 -8.59 -8.66
C ALA A 125 11.56 -7.79 -7.36
N ALA A 126 10.52 -7.64 -6.53
CA ALA A 126 10.59 -6.94 -5.25
C ALA A 126 11.61 -7.58 -4.29
N ASN A 127 11.60 -8.91 -4.18
CA ASN A 127 12.58 -9.61 -3.35
C ASN A 127 14.00 -9.45 -3.91
N LYS A 128 14.18 -9.38 -5.23
CA LYS A 128 15.48 -9.13 -5.84
C LYS A 128 15.99 -7.69 -5.58
N VAL A 129 15.11 -6.69 -5.68
CA VAL A 129 15.48 -5.29 -5.44
C VAL A 129 15.77 -5.03 -3.96
N ILE A 130 14.99 -5.60 -3.05
CA ILE A 130 15.01 -5.21 -1.62
C ILE A 130 15.67 -6.26 -0.71
N LYS A 131 15.53 -7.55 -1.01
CA LYS A 131 16.00 -8.64 -0.13
C LYS A 131 17.23 -9.37 -0.64
N ALA A 132 17.70 -9.10 -1.86
CA ALA A 132 18.97 -9.65 -2.31
C ALA A 132 20.13 -8.84 -1.71
N GLN A 133 21.09 -9.51 -1.08
CA GLN A 133 22.29 -8.85 -0.54
C GLN A 133 23.26 -8.40 -1.64
N GLN A 134 23.23 -9.09 -2.79
CA GLN A 134 24.13 -8.83 -3.91
C GLN A 134 23.35 -8.58 -5.21
N ILE A 135 23.93 -7.74 -6.07
CA ILE A 135 23.48 -7.46 -7.42
C ILE A 135 24.53 -8.02 -8.41
N ASN A 136 24.08 -8.56 -9.54
CA ASN A 136 24.89 -8.91 -10.71
C ASN A 136 26.29 -9.51 -10.44
N GLY A 137 26.36 -10.56 -9.62
CA GLY A 137 27.60 -11.36 -9.50
C GLY A 137 28.60 -10.90 -8.43
N GLY A 138 28.22 -10.01 -7.51
CA GLY A 138 28.99 -9.78 -6.29
C GLY A 138 28.87 -8.39 -5.66
N ASP A 139 28.30 -7.41 -6.37
CA ASP A 139 28.18 -6.04 -5.86
C ASP A 139 27.16 -5.94 -4.73
N SER A 140 27.47 -5.20 -3.68
CA SER A 140 26.55 -5.00 -2.55
C SER A 140 25.31 -4.24 -3.01
N ASN A 141 24.13 -4.74 -2.65
CA ASN A 141 22.87 -4.07 -2.95
C ASN A 141 22.68 -2.85 -2.03
N PRO A 142 22.61 -1.61 -2.55
CA PRO A 142 22.39 -0.42 -1.73
C PRO A 142 20.98 -0.36 -1.14
N ASN A 143 20.00 -1.03 -1.75
CA ASN A 143 18.60 -1.05 -1.33
C ASN A 143 18.25 -2.25 -0.45
N TYR A 144 19.27 -3.01 -0.02
CA TYR A 144 19.06 -4.13 0.88
C TYR A 144 18.40 -3.66 2.19
N ASP A 145 17.23 -4.23 2.50
CA ASP A 145 16.43 -3.93 3.69
C ASP A 145 16.01 -2.45 3.82
N ALA A 146 15.99 -1.70 2.71
CA ALA A 146 15.59 -0.29 2.73
C ALA A 146 14.11 -0.08 3.09
N VAL A 147 13.25 -1.03 2.69
CA VAL A 147 11.80 -1.02 2.92
C VAL A 147 11.27 -2.43 3.17
N GLU A 148 10.16 -2.54 3.89
CA GLU A 148 9.45 -3.81 4.07
C GLU A 148 8.68 -4.16 2.79
N VAL A 149 8.79 -5.40 2.31
CA VAL A 149 8.05 -5.88 1.15
C VAL A 149 6.80 -6.63 1.58
N VAL A 150 5.63 -6.10 1.26
CA VAL A 150 4.32 -6.76 1.45
C VAL A 150 3.76 -7.18 0.11
N VAL A 151 3.48 -8.48 0.00
CA VAL A 151 2.88 -9.07 -1.20
C VAL A 151 1.38 -9.21 -0.95
N VAL A 152 0.56 -8.57 -1.79
CA VAL A 152 -0.91 -8.63 -1.71
C VAL A 152 -1.43 -9.50 -2.85
N PRO A 153 -2.07 -10.65 -2.58
CA PRO A 153 -2.58 -11.55 -3.63
C PRO A 153 -3.66 -10.95 -4.53
N TRP A 154 -4.37 -9.94 -4.03
CA TRP A 154 -5.49 -9.28 -4.71
C TRP A 154 -5.06 -8.17 -5.67
N LEU A 155 -3.75 -7.85 -5.72
CA LEU A 155 -3.19 -6.92 -6.70
C LEU A 155 -2.80 -7.67 -7.98
N PRO A 156 -3.03 -7.06 -9.17
CA PRO A 156 -2.67 -7.65 -10.46
C PRO A 156 -1.13 -7.73 -10.68
#